data_AF-A0A409WZQ7-F1
#
_entry.id   AF-A0A409WZQ7-F1
#
_cell.length_a   1.000
_cell.length_b   1.000
_cell.length_c   1.000
_cell.angle_alpha   90.00
_cell.angle_beta   90.00
_cell.angle_gamma   90.00
#
_symmetry.space_group_name_H-M   'P 1'
#
loop_
_entity.id
_entity.type
_entity.pdbx_description
1 polymer ?
#
loop_
_entity_poly.entity_id
_entity_poly.type
_entity_poly.pdbx_seq_one_letter_code
_entity_poly.pdbx_strand_id
1 'polypeptide(L)'
;MSRGNARFVGARADIALKRKCSFSDFDAPPKYARSLQSPPDSSFDVEICHQSLRYDAKGSTPESKEISPVRDDDDIATSIGKFDAAFPSIRLRERLLNLDCATAQNIVDLLAENGYINEQALKILLCTAVKSIVFAPSMFDENGLNLVGDDTYSIFSYADSFRSLTELSFAGIRIQNEDLQHIHHLPSLSVLRLNETGIGNEGVFLLVSLKRTLTKLFLTANYDITNDAVPAILFLINLSFLSILDTGIDMIGLRRLAKHMDEEDHVMDIEIPFTCEAYVDNVTSHYLINPLPPLITNPHICGHLLSAALKRNLEAHAAYNPSIVTSGTRPEMLERLSKILEIRQLDLLVLGMLEGNC
;
A
#
# COMPACT_ATOMS: atom_id res chain seq x y z
N MET A 1 46.21 27.48 54.89
CA MET A 1 44.74 27.62 54.87
C MET A 1 44.28 27.32 53.45
N SER A 2 43.32 26.44 53.15
CA SER A 2 42.40 25.67 54.01
C SER A 2 42.01 24.33 53.35
N ARG A 3 41.83 23.27 54.16
CA ARG A 3 40.91 22.10 54.07
C ARG A 3 40.64 21.42 52.69
N GLY A 4 40.61 20.09 52.56
CA GLY A 4 40.80 19.01 53.55
C GLY A 4 40.49 17.59 53.00
N ASN A 5 41.00 16.55 53.68
CA ASN A 5 40.76 15.11 53.44
C ASN A 5 39.26 14.73 53.58
N ALA A 6 38.72 13.57 53.12
CA ALA A 6 39.11 12.21 53.51
C ALA A 6 38.29 11.08 52.81
N ARG A 7 38.75 9.82 52.99
CA ARG A 7 38.08 8.56 52.62
C ARG A 7 37.01 8.11 53.63
N PHE A 8 36.00 7.37 53.18
CA PHE A 8 35.27 6.27 53.87
C PHE A 8 34.83 5.29 52.75
N VAL A 9 35.05 3.96 52.75
CA VAL A 9 34.85 2.86 53.74
C VAL A 9 33.36 2.54 53.95
N GLY A 10 32.87 1.48 53.30
CA GLY A 10 31.45 1.13 53.17
C GLY A 10 30.83 0.21 54.21
N ALA A 11 29.69 -0.41 53.86
CA ALA A 11 29.08 -1.55 54.55
C ALA A 11 27.97 -2.22 53.69
N ARG A 12 27.75 -3.52 53.91
CA ARG A 12 26.52 -4.27 53.52
C ARG A 12 25.50 -4.21 54.68
N ALA A 13 24.20 -4.27 54.39
CA ALA A 13 23.22 -5.17 55.04
C ALA A 13 21.77 -4.90 54.59
N ASP A 14 20.97 -5.96 54.54
CA ASP A 14 19.51 -5.96 54.34
C ASP A 14 18.70 -5.44 55.55
N ILE A 15 17.42 -5.09 55.31
CA ILE A 15 16.19 -5.16 56.17
C ILE A 15 15.14 -4.29 55.43
N ALA A 16 14.01 -4.73 54.86
CA ALA A 16 12.94 -5.70 55.20
C ALA A 16 11.77 -5.12 56.03
N LEU A 17 10.52 -5.48 55.64
CA LEU A 17 9.22 -5.31 56.35
C LEU A 17 8.62 -3.88 56.34
N LYS A 18 7.31 -3.58 56.36
CA LYS A 18 5.99 -4.27 56.55
C LYS A 18 4.92 -3.49 55.74
N ARG A 19 3.68 -3.93 55.44
CA ARG A 19 2.97 -5.24 55.33
C ARG A 19 1.46 -4.96 55.09
N LYS A 20 0.77 -5.57 54.09
CA LYS A 20 -0.67 -5.93 54.20
C LYS A 20 -1.13 -6.95 53.13
N CYS A 21 -1.73 -8.06 53.58
CA CYS A 21 -2.36 -9.10 52.76
C CYS A 21 -3.81 -9.30 53.22
N SER A 22 -4.68 -9.77 52.32
CA SER A 22 -5.81 -10.64 52.64
C SER A 22 -6.28 -11.38 51.38
N PHE A 23 -6.07 -12.70 51.36
CA PHE A 23 -6.99 -13.80 50.99
C PHE A 23 -8.05 -13.59 49.87
N SER A 24 -8.32 -14.54 48.97
CA SER A 24 -7.80 -15.93 48.81
C SER A 24 -8.23 -16.58 47.47
N ASP A 25 -7.36 -17.47 46.96
CA ASP A 25 -7.58 -18.75 46.26
C ASP A 25 -8.76 -18.96 45.29
N PHE A 26 -8.43 -19.37 44.05
CA PHE A 26 -8.92 -20.63 43.47
C PHE A 26 -8.03 -21.08 42.28
N ASP A 27 -7.54 -22.33 42.32
CA ASP A 27 -6.70 -22.92 41.27
C ASP A 27 -7.48 -23.19 39.97
N ALA A 28 -6.82 -22.96 38.82
CA ALA A 28 -7.28 -23.41 37.51
C ALA A 28 -6.13 -24.14 36.75
N PRO A 29 -6.34 -25.35 36.23
CA PRO A 29 -5.27 -26.17 35.65
C PRO A 29 -4.87 -25.76 34.21
N PRO A 30 -3.68 -26.16 33.73
CA PRO A 30 -3.13 -25.72 32.44
C PRO A 30 -3.83 -26.34 31.21
N LYS A 31 -3.78 -25.61 30.09
CA LYS A 31 -4.51 -25.83 28.81
C LYS A 31 -4.18 -27.11 28.00
N TYR A 32 -3.62 -28.17 28.59
CA TYR A 32 -3.29 -29.40 27.86
C TYR A 32 -3.62 -30.67 28.64
N ALA A 33 -4.89 -31.08 28.60
CA ALA A 33 -5.33 -32.42 29.00
C ALA A 33 -6.09 -33.08 27.84
N ARG A 34 -5.61 -34.22 27.34
CA ARG A 34 -6.32 -35.04 26.35
C ARG A 34 -7.38 -35.88 27.06
N SER A 35 -8.64 -35.75 26.67
CA SER A 35 -9.73 -36.64 27.11
C SER A 35 -9.75 -37.92 26.28
N LEU A 36 -10.06 -39.04 26.94
CA LEU A 36 -10.18 -40.37 26.35
C LEU A 36 -11.55 -40.59 25.68
N GLN A 37 -11.63 -41.70 24.93
CA GLN A 37 -12.76 -42.13 24.11
C GLN A 37 -14.05 -42.40 24.92
N SER A 38 -15.20 -42.23 24.24
CA SER A 38 -16.50 -42.79 24.61
C SER A 38 -17.13 -43.50 23.38
N PRO A 39 -18.02 -44.50 23.58
CA PRO A 39 -18.35 -45.52 22.58
C PRO A 39 -19.36 -45.05 21.49
N PRO A 40 -19.54 -45.83 20.40
CA PRO A 40 -20.38 -45.45 19.27
C PRO A 40 -21.89 -45.69 19.51
N ASP A 41 -22.68 -45.14 18.58
CA ASP A 41 -24.14 -45.22 18.38
C ASP A 41 -24.99 -44.07 18.94
N SER A 42 -25.07 -43.01 18.13
CA SER A 42 -26.32 -42.28 17.92
C SER A 42 -26.28 -41.59 16.55
N SER A 43 -26.99 -42.18 15.58
CA SER A 43 -27.26 -41.53 14.29
C SER A 43 -28.24 -40.39 14.53
N PHE A 44 -27.79 -39.15 14.31
CA PHE A 44 -28.67 -37.98 14.30
C PHE A 44 -28.86 -37.53 12.85
N ASP A 45 -30.07 -37.72 12.33
CA ASP A 45 -30.46 -37.16 11.04
C ASP A 45 -30.52 -35.63 11.15
N VAL A 46 -29.75 -34.93 10.30
CA VAL A 46 -29.74 -33.48 10.24
C VAL A 46 -30.69 -33.02 9.14
N GLU A 47 -31.93 -32.69 9.50
CA GLU A 47 -32.85 -32.01 8.58
C GLU A 47 -32.41 -30.56 8.36
N ILE A 48 -31.92 -30.26 7.16
CA ILE A 48 -31.54 -28.90 6.77
C ILE A 48 -32.81 -28.11 6.40
N CYS A 49 -33.41 -27.46 7.40
CA CYS A 49 -34.47 -26.48 7.17
C CYS A 49 -33.89 -25.17 6.61
N HIS A 50 -33.98 -25.00 5.28
CA HIS A 50 -33.71 -23.72 4.61
C HIS A 50 -34.79 -22.67 4.95
N GLN A 51 -34.62 -21.96 6.07
CA GLN A 51 -35.38 -20.74 6.32
C GLN A 51 -34.87 -19.61 5.41
N SER A 52 -35.73 -19.16 4.50
CA SER A 52 -35.49 -17.93 3.73
C SER A 52 -35.70 -16.71 4.63
N LEU A 53 -34.60 -16.21 5.18
CA LEU A 53 -34.57 -14.93 5.91
C LEU A 53 -34.96 -13.79 4.97
N ARG A 54 -36.21 -13.31 5.08
CA ARG A 54 -36.63 -12.03 4.51
C ARG A 54 -36.10 -10.92 5.40
N TYR A 55 -35.07 -10.22 4.92
CA TYR A 55 -34.62 -8.97 5.53
C TYR A 55 -35.63 -7.87 5.20
N ASP A 56 -36.41 -7.45 6.19
CA ASP A 56 -37.08 -6.15 6.13
C ASP A 56 -36.02 -5.06 6.33
N ALA A 57 -35.52 -4.53 5.23
CA ALA A 57 -34.49 -3.49 5.21
C ALA A 57 -35.03 -2.15 5.72
N LYS A 58 -35.18 -2.00 7.05
CA LYS A 58 -35.13 -0.70 7.72
C LYS A 58 -33.68 -0.22 7.85
N GLY A 59 -33.00 -0.14 6.71
CA GLY A 59 -31.78 0.62 6.59
C GLY A 59 -32.13 2.10 6.63
N SER A 60 -31.48 2.86 7.50
CA SER A 60 -31.36 4.30 7.34
C SER A 60 -30.55 4.56 6.08
N THR A 61 -31.24 4.81 4.96
CA THR A 61 -30.62 5.37 3.76
C THR A 61 -29.90 6.66 4.14
N PRO A 62 -28.61 6.82 3.81
CA PRO A 62 -28.09 8.16 3.57
C PRO A 62 -29.00 8.82 2.53
N GLU A 63 -29.30 10.11 2.64
CA GLU A 63 -30.08 10.80 1.62
C GLU A 63 -29.34 10.74 0.28
N SER A 64 -29.70 9.78 -0.57
CA SER A 64 -29.26 9.71 -1.96
C SER A 64 -29.96 10.84 -2.71
N LYS A 65 -29.38 12.04 -2.60
CA LYS A 65 -29.76 13.21 -3.39
C LYS A 65 -29.39 12.89 -4.84
N GLU A 66 -30.39 12.45 -5.62
CA GLU A 66 -30.22 12.14 -7.04
C GLU A 66 -29.63 13.37 -7.75
N ILE A 67 -28.41 13.20 -8.26
CA ILE A 67 -27.70 14.23 -9.02
C ILE A 67 -28.13 14.13 -10.49
N SER A 68 -28.34 15.29 -11.12
CA SER A 68 -28.75 15.39 -12.53
C SER A 68 -27.74 14.69 -13.47
N PRO A 69 -28.16 14.27 -14.69
CA PRO A 69 -27.22 13.73 -15.68
C PRO A 69 -26.06 14.72 -15.98
N VAL A 70 -24.96 14.18 -16.51
CA VAL A 70 -23.76 14.94 -16.89
C VAL A 70 -24.15 16.13 -17.77
N ARG A 71 -23.58 17.28 -17.42
CA ARG A 71 -23.88 18.56 -18.08
C ARG A 71 -22.77 18.86 -19.09
N ASP A 72 -23.09 18.76 -20.37
CA ASP A 72 -22.20 19.17 -21.48
C ASP A 72 -22.03 20.72 -21.51
N ASP A 73 -21.11 21.20 -22.37
CA ASP A 73 -20.47 22.52 -22.34
C ASP A 73 -21.38 23.76 -22.14
N ASP A 74 -22.66 23.71 -22.51
CA ASP A 74 -23.64 24.79 -22.28
C ASP A 74 -23.75 25.22 -20.79
N ASP A 75 -23.40 24.33 -19.84
CA ASP A 75 -23.49 24.58 -18.40
C ASP A 75 -22.19 25.13 -17.76
N ILE A 76 -21.14 25.36 -18.55
CA ILE A 76 -19.92 26.02 -18.08
C ILE A 76 -20.22 27.47 -17.67
N ALA A 77 -21.05 28.20 -18.44
CA ALA A 77 -21.48 29.55 -18.08
C ALA A 77 -22.24 29.60 -16.74
N THR A 78 -23.09 28.59 -16.47
CA THR A 78 -23.77 28.42 -15.17
C THR A 78 -22.78 28.17 -14.05
N SER A 79 -21.76 27.34 -14.30
CA SER A 79 -20.72 27.02 -13.33
C SER A 79 -19.86 28.23 -12.99
N ILE A 80 -19.46 29.03 -13.99
CA ILE A 80 -18.76 30.31 -13.80
C ILE A 80 -19.62 31.27 -12.94
N GLY A 81 -20.92 31.38 -13.22
CA GLY A 81 -21.83 32.19 -12.41
C GLY A 81 -21.94 31.73 -10.94
N LYS A 82 -21.91 30.42 -10.68
CA LYS A 82 -21.83 29.87 -9.32
C LYS A 82 -20.50 30.20 -8.65
N PHE A 83 -19.39 30.10 -9.36
CA PHE A 83 -18.06 30.42 -8.83
C PHE A 83 -17.88 31.92 -8.54
N ASP A 84 -18.31 32.82 -9.44
CA ASP A 84 -18.29 34.27 -9.18
C ASP A 84 -19.15 34.64 -7.95
N ALA A 85 -20.27 33.95 -7.73
CA ALA A 85 -21.13 34.15 -6.56
C ALA A 85 -20.54 33.57 -5.26
N ALA A 86 -19.89 32.41 -5.33
CA ALA A 86 -19.24 31.78 -4.18
C ALA A 86 -17.91 32.46 -3.78
N PHE A 87 -17.18 33.00 -4.77
CA PHE A 87 -15.85 33.58 -4.58
C PHE A 87 -15.69 34.93 -5.31
N PRO A 88 -16.38 36.01 -4.89
CA PRO A 88 -16.36 37.30 -5.59
C PRO A 88 -14.97 37.96 -5.70
N SER A 89 -14.04 37.58 -4.82
CA SER A 89 -12.66 38.06 -4.79
C SER A 89 -11.76 37.49 -5.89
N ILE A 90 -12.05 36.28 -6.40
CA ILE A 90 -11.23 35.60 -7.42
C ILE A 90 -11.40 36.27 -8.79
N ARG A 91 -12.57 36.87 -9.04
CA ARG A 91 -13.00 37.38 -10.35
C ARG A 91 -12.80 36.34 -11.45
N LEU A 92 -13.30 35.13 -11.21
CA LEU A 92 -13.06 33.97 -12.06
C LEU A 92 -13.39 34.29 -13.52
N ARG A 93 -14.51 34.97 -13.76
CA ARG A 93 -14.93 35.40 -15.10
C ARG A 93 -13.97 36.38 -15.79
N GLU A 94 -13.34 37.33 -15.08
CA GLU A 94 -12.31 38.20 -15.69
C GLU A 94 -11.06 37.39 -16.08
N ARG A 95 -10.68 36.40 -15.27
CA ARG A 95 -9.53 35.52 -15.58
C ARG A 95 -9.83 34.55 -16.73
N LEU A 96 -11.03 33.97 -16.78
CA LEU A 96 -11.47 33.06 -17.84
C LEU A 96 -11.70 33.76 -19.18
N LEU A 97 -12.09 35.04 -19.19
CA LEU A 97 -12.21 35.84 -20.41
C LEU A 97 -10.85 36.10 -21.11
N ASN A 98 -9.73 35.92 -20.40
CA ASN A 98 -8.38 35.97 -20.97
C ASN A 98 -7.90 34.61 -21.51
N LEU A 99 -8.70 33.55 -21.37
CA LEU A 99 -8.43 32.23 -21.95
C LEU A 99 -9.35 32.05 -23.17
N ASP A 100 -8.78 31.82 -24.35
CA ASP A 100 -9.52 31.73 -25.62
C ASP A 100 -10.57 30.59 -25.66
N CYS A 101 -10.53 29.66 -24.70
CA CYS A 101 -11.55 28.65 -24.46
C CYS A 101 -11.68 28.38 -22.96
N ALA A 102 -12.89 28.47 -22.41
CA ALA A 102 -13.19 28.11 -21.03
C ALA A 102 -13.77 26.69 -20.99
N THR A 103 -12.97 25.72 -20.53
CA THR A 103 -13.44 24.35 -20.23
C THR A 103 -13.63 24.18 -18.72
N ALA A 104 -14.38 23.15 -18.31
CA ALA A 104 -14.46 22.80 -16.89
C ALA A 104 -13.08 22.44 -16.30
N GLN A 105 -12.17 21.86 -17.08
CA GLN A 105 -10.80 21.55 -16.65
C GLN A 105 -10.00 22.84 -16.39
N ASN A 106 -10.03 23.80 -17.32
CA ASN A 106 -9.32 25.08 -17.17
C ASN A 106 -9.77 25.85 -15.90
N ILE A 107 -11.04 25.68 -15.48
CA ILE A 107 -11.55 26.23 -14.22
C ILE A 107 -10.91 25.52 -13.02
N VAL A 108 -10.85 24.18 -13.03
CA VAL A 108 -10.22 23.38 -11.96
C VAL A 108 -8.74 23.68 -11.85
N ASP A 109 -8.01 23.73 -12.96
CA ASP A 109 -6.58 23.98 -12.98
C ASP A 109 -6.27 25.36 -12.37
N LEU A 110 -7.02 26.40 -12.77
CA LEU A 110 -6.88 27.75 -12.22
C LEU A 110 -7.25 27.84 -10.73
N LEU A 111 -8.27 27.09 -10.29
CA LEU A 111 -8.59 26.99 -8.86
C LEU A 111 -7.49 26.24 -8.10
N ALA A 112 -6.89 25.20 -8.67
CA ALA A 112 -5.82 24.43 -8.06
C ALA A 112 -4.53 25.25 -7.90
N GLU A 113 -4.08 25.92 -8.97
CA GLU A 113 -2.90 26.82 -8.96
C GLU A 113 -3.00 27.92 -7.90
N ASN A 114 -4.21 28.42 -7.63
CA ASN A 114 -4.43 29.53 -6.70
C ASN A 114 -4.93 29.06 -5.31
N GLY A 115 -4.92 27.74 -5.01
CA GLY A 115 -5.25 27.18 -3.70
C GLY A 115 -6.74 27.20 -3.34
N TYR A 116 -7.65 27.30 -4.32
CA TYR A 116 -9.09 27.51 -4.13
C TYR A 116 -9.95 26.24 -4.31
N ILE A 117 -9.36 25.05 -4.46
CA ILE A 117 -10.12 23.80 -4.40
C ILE A 117 -10.50 23.51 -2.95
N ASN A 118 -11.78 23.64 -2.65
CA ASN A 118 -12.40 23.28 -1.37
C ASN A 118 -13.76 22.62 -1.61
N GLU A 119 -14.44 22.22 -0.55
CA GLU A 119 -15.73 21.52 -0.60
C GLU A 119 -16.78 22.25 -1.48
N GLN A 120 -16.84 23.59 -1.46
CA GLN A 120 -17.78 24.36 -2.26
C GLN A 120 -17.40 24.37 -3.75
N ALA A 121 -16.12 24.46 -4.07
CA ALA A 121 -15.63 24.32 -5.43
C ALA A 121 -15.96 22.92 -5.98
N LEU A 122 -15.64 21.86 -5.23
CA LEU A 122 -15.92 20.47 -5.62
C LEU A 122 -17.42 20.20 -5.79
N LYS A 123 -18.29 20.79 -4.95
CA LYS A 123 -19.75 20.75 -5.13
C LYS A 123 -20.24 21.37 -6.44
N ILE A 124 -19.60 22.41 -6.96
CA ILE A 124 -19.94 22.98 -8.27
C ILE A 124 -19.50 22.04 -9.40
N LEU A 125 -18.40 21.32 -9.21
CA LEU A 125 -17.76 20.48 -10.22
C LEU A 125 -18.35 19.07 -10.34
N LEU A 126 -19.12 18.60 -9.36
CA LEU A 126 -19.75 17.26 -9.28
C LEU A 126 -20.27 16.67 -10.61
N CYS A 127 -20.93 17.49 -11.43
CA CYS A 127 -21.62 17.07 -12.66
C CYS A 127 -20.89 17.45 -13.96
N THR A 128 -19.66 17.96 -13.85
CA THR A 128 -18.91 18.56 -14.97
C THR A 128 -17.98 17.55 -15.65
N ALA A 129 -17.56 17.85 -16.88
CA ALA A 129 -16.63 17.02 -17.66
C ALA A 129 -15.14 17.12 -17.22
N VAL A 130 -14.88 17.38 -15.94
CA VAL A 130 -13.51 17.44 -15.37
C VAL A 130 -12.86 16.06 -15.43
N LYS A 131 -11.58 16.03 -15.84
CA LYS A 131 -10.80 14.81 -16.06
C LYS A 131 -9.67 14.62 -15.06
N SER A 132 -9.11 15.71 -14.54
CA SER A 132 -8.06 15.68 -13.52
C SER A 132 -8.38 16.64 -12.38
N ILE A 133 -8.19 16.20 -11.13
CA ILE A 133 -8.24 17.06 -9.95
C ILE A 133 -6.92 16.88 -9.20
N VAL A 134 -6.21 17.99 -9.01
CA VAL A 134 -4.95 18.04 -8.28
C VAL A 134 -5.13 18.86 -7.02
N PHE A 135 -4.96 18.23 -5.87
CA PHE A 135 -4.79 18.93 -4.61
C PHE A 135 -3.33 19.35 -4.45
N ALA A 136 -3.10 20.54 -3.89
CA ALA A 136 -1.78 21.13 -3.72
C ALA A 136 -1.57 21.55 -2.25
N PRO A 137 -0.32 21.53 -1.72
CA PRO A 137 -0.04 21.93 -0.32
C PRO A 137 -0.55 23.33 0.04
N SER A 138 -0.52 24.27 -0.92
CA SER A 138 -1.04 25.63 -0.78
C SER A 138 -2.54 25.72 -0.46
N MET A 139 -3.30 24.62 -0.62
CA MET A 139 -4.70 24.55 -0.20
C MET A 139 -4.88 24.38 1.31
N PHE A 140 -3.82 24.01 2.03
CA PHE A 140 -3.82 23.62 3.45
C PHE A 140 -3.04 24.61 4.35
N ASP A 141 -2.48 25.69 3.78
CA ASP A 141 -1.77 26.72 4.55
C ASP A 141 -2.71 27.42 5.55
N GLU A 142 -2.23 27.69 6.78
CA GLU A 142 -3.03 28.36 7.84
C GLU A 142 -3.50 29.79 7.47
N ASN A 143 -2.88 30.41 6.46
CA ASN A 143 -3.29 31.72 5.91
C ASN A 143 -4.17 31.59 4.65
N GLY A 144 -4.38 30.38 4.14
CA GLY A 144 -5.35 30.09 3.10
C GLY A 144 -6.78 30.22 3.63
N LEU A 145 -7.72 30.53 2.75
CA LEU A 145 -9.16 30.68 3.10
C LEU A 145 -9.87 29.33 3.34
N ASN A 146 -9.12 28.25 3.56
CA ASN A 146 -9.63 26.89 3.63
C ASN A 146 -9.44 26.31 5.04
N LEU A 147 -10.53 26.31 5.81
CA LEU A 147 -10.72 25.26 6.81
C LEU A 147 -11.03 23.98 6.03
N VAL A 148 -9.99 23.18 5.73
CA VAL A 148 -10.19 21.79 5.29
C VAL A 148 -10.78 21.05 6.48
N GLY A 149 -12.10 20.86 6.46
CA GLY A 149 -12.77 19.97 7.41
C GLY A 149 -12.48 18.52 7.05
N ASP A 150 -12.52 17.63 8.05
CA ASP A 150 -12.29 16.18 7.90
C ASP A 150 -13.10 15.58 6.73
N ASP A 151 -14.31 16.09 6.47
CA ASP A 151 -15.20 15.61 5.41
C ASP A 151 -14.88 16.11 3.98
N THR A 152 -13.78 16.83 3.73
CA THR A 152 -13.52 17.47 2.41
C THR A 152 -13.51 16.46 1.25
N TYR A 153 -13.00 15.25 1.47
CA TYR A 153 -12.95 14.18 0.47
C TYR A 153 -14.25 13.39 0.36
N SER A 154 -15.17 13.50 1.32
CA SER A 154 -16.47 12.79 1.32
C SER A 154 -17.32 13.11 0.08
N ILE A 155 -17.07 14.24 -0.57
CA ILE A 155 -17.68 14.67 -1.83
C ILE A 155 -17.52 13.64 -2.96
N PHE A 156 -16.42 12.87 -2.98
CA PHE A 156 -16.20 11.79 -3.96
C PHE A 156 -17.08 10.55 -3.72
N SER A 157 -17.68 10.41 -2.53
CA SER A 157 -18.64 9.34 -2.23
C SER A 157 -20.06 9.62 -2.72
N TYR A 158 -20.32 10.80 -3.30
CA TYR A 158 -21.64 11.10 -3.84
C TYR A 158 -21.90 10.28 -5.10
N ALA A 159 -23.00 9.52 -5.09
CA ALA A 159 -23.40 8.70 -6.23
C ALA A 159 -23.50 9.53 -7.52
N ASP A 160 -23.09 8.93 -8.64
CA ASP A 160 -23.14 9.53 -9.98
C ASP A 160 -22.33 10.83 -10.18
N SER A 161 -21.48 11.21 -9.22
CA SER A 161 -20.56 12.33 -9.32
C SER A 161 -19.28 11.99 -10.10
N PHE A 162 -18.58 13.02 -10.58
CA PHE A 162 -17.22 12.93 -11.15
C PHE A 162 -17.06 11.85 -12.25
N ARG A 163 -18.11 11.60 -13.05
CA ARG A 163 -18.13 10.49 -14.02
C ARG A 163 -16.99 10.53 -15.06
N SER A 164 -16.51 11.73 -15.37
CA SER A 164 -15.41 11.97 -16.32
C SER A 164 -14.03 12.01 -15.68
N LEU A 165 -13.91 11.89 -14.36
CA LEU A 165 -12.66 12.03 -13.62
C LEU A 165 -11.79 10.79 -13.86
N THR A 166 -10.67 11.01 -14.56
CA THR A 166 -9.71 9.97 -14.96
C THR A 166 -8.41 10.01 -14.16
N GLU A 167 -8.08 11.15 -13.58
CA GLU A 167 -6.89 11.37 -12.76
C GLU A 167 -7.25 12.09 -11.45
N LEU A 168 -6.66 11.64 -10.35
CA LEU A 168 -6.80 12.26 -9.03
C LEU A 168 -5.43 12.29 -8.35
N SER A 169 -5.04 13.46 -7.84
CA SER A 169 -3.73 13.67 -7.23
C SER A 169 -3.84 14.28 -5.84
N PHE A 170 -3.35 13.54 -4.85
CA PHE A 170 -3.07 13.99 -3.48
C PHE A 170 -1.55 14.16 -3.26
N ALA A 171 -0.77 14.31 -4.33
CA ALA A 171 0.69 14.39 -4.23
C ALA A 171 1.16 15.57 -3.36
N GLY A 172 2.02 15.28 -2.37
CA GLY A 172 2.59 16.27 -1.45
C GLY A 172 1.65 16.75 -0.35
N ILE A 173 0.43 16.23 -0.25
CA ILE A 173 -0.53 16.60 0.81
C ILE A 173 -0.78 15.43 1.76
N ARG A 174 -0.79 15.72 3.06
CA ARG A 174 -1.02 14.67 4.07
C ARG A 174 -2.50 14.29 4.11
N ILE A 175 -2.79 13.01 3.90
CA ILE A 175 -4.11 12.41 4.07
C ILE A 175 -4.04 11.23 5.04
N GLN A 176 -5.18 10.80 5.57
CA GLN A 176 -5.31 9.57 6.34
C GLN A 176 -5.60 8.39 5.41
N ASN A 177 -5.41 7.17 5.89
CA ASN A 177 -5.77 5.96 5.13
C ASN A 177 -7.28 5.96 4.82
N GLU A 178 -8.09 6.37 5.78
CA GLU A 178 -9.55 6.41 5.71
C GLU A 178 -10.07 7.35 4.61
N ASP A 179 -9.33 8.41 4.25
CA ASP A 179 -9.73 9.34 3.19
C ASP A 179 -9.89 8.63 1.83
N LEU A 180 -9.08 7.59 1.59
CA LEU A 180 -9.12 6.76 0.38
C LEU A 180 -10.39 5.90 0.30
N GLN A 181 -11.17 5.75 1.38
CA GLN A 181 -12.49 5.14 1.29
C GLN A 181 -13.41 5.95 0.37
N HIS A 182 -13.21 7.26 0.23
CA HIS A 182 -14.17 8.11 -0.48
C HIS A 182 -14.10 7.99 -2.00
N ILE A 183 -13.01 7.46 -2.55
CA ILE A 183 -12.76 7.38 -4.00
C ILE A 183 -13.17 6.04 -4.63
N HIS A 184 -13.54 5.04 -3.83
CA HIS A 184 -13.80 3.64 -4.21
C HIS A 184 -14.88 3.38 -5.30
N HIS A 185 -15.65 4.41 -5.68
CA HIS A 185 -16.74 4.32 -6.65
C HIS A 185 -16.52 5.17 -7.91
N LEU A 186 -15.41 5.88 -8.03
CA LEU A 186 -15.14 6.76 -9.17
C LEU A 186 -15.03 5.93 -10.47
N PRO A 187 -16.00 6.04 -11.41
CA PRO A 187 -16.22 5.00 -12.42
C PRO A 187 -15.18 4.99 -13.55
N SER A 188 -14.39 6.05 -13.66
CA SER A 188 -13.40 6.27 -14.71
C SER A 188 -11.99 6.53 -14.17
N LEU A 189 -11.78 6.44 -12.84
CA LEU A 189 -10.51 6.80 -12.22
C LEU A 189 -9.42 5.79 -12.61
N SER A 190 -8.47 6.28 -13.40
CA SER A 190 -7.43 5.49 -14.06
C SER A 190 -6.01 5.82 -13.59
N VAL A 191 -5.77 7.05 -13.14
CA VAL A 191 -4.49 7.54 -12.63
C VAL A 191 -4.69 8.06 -11.21
N LEU A 192 -3.93 7.53 -10.26
CA LEU A 192 -3.98 7.96 -8.86
C LEU A 192 -2.57 8.28 -8.36
N ARG A 193 -2.38 9.51 -7.88
CA ARG A 193 -1.11 9.99 -7.32
C ARG A 193 -1.25 10.20 -5.82
N LEU A 194 -0.47 9.45 -5.04
CA LEU A 194 -0.45 9.46 -3.58
C LEU A 194 0.97 9.71 -3.05
N ASN A 195 1.83 10.33 -3.85
CA ASN A 195 3.20 10.63 -3.49
C ASN A 195 3.25 11.51 -2.22
N GLU A 196 4.14 11.20 -1.28
CA GLU A 196 4.37 12.01 -0.07
C GLU A 196 3.09 12.27 0.76
N THR A 197 2.12 11.33 0.73
CA THR A 197 0.83 11.48 1.45
C THR A 197 0.89 11.04 2.91
N GLY A 198 1.86 10.18 3.26
CA GLY A 198 1.98 9.58 4.59
C GLY A 198 0.99 8.43 4.85
N ILE A 199 0.42 7.83 3.79
CA ILE A 199 -0.42 6.63 3.90
C ILE A 199 0.41 5.37 4.17
N GLY A 200 -0.23 4.36 4.76
CA GLY A 200 0.34 3.04 5.01
C GLY A 200 -0.27 1.94 4.16
N ASN A 201 0.03 0.69 4.54
CA ASN A 201 -0.50 -0.52 3.92
C ASN A 201 -2.03 -0.56 3.85
N GLU A 202 -2.71 -0.05 4.89
CA GLU A 202 -4.17 0.01 4.99
C GLU A 202 -4.77 0.92 3.90
N GLY A 203 -4.13 2.06 3.62
CA GLY A 203 -4.53 2.96 2.55
C GLY A 203 -4.45 2.29 1.18
N VAL A 204 -3.35 1.56 0.90
CA VAL A 204 -3.21 0.78 -0.34
C VAL A 204 -4.26 -0.34 -0.43
N PHE A 205 -4.64 -0.96 0.68
CA PHE A 205 -5.68 -2.00 0.70
C PHE A 205 -7.07 -1.47 0.28
N LEU A 206 -7.41 -0.22 0.63
CA LEU A 206 -8.67 0.41 0.22
C LEU A 206 -8.75 0.62 -1.31
N LEU A 207 -7.61 0.76 -1.98
CA LEU A 207 -7.51 0.92 -3.45
C LEU A 207 -7.94 -0.34 -4.22
N VAL A 208 -8.00 -1.52 -3.60
CA VAL A 208 -8.46 -2.78 -4.23
C VAL A 208 -9.86 -2.66 -4.83
N SER A 209 -10.68 -1.73 -4.31
CA SER A 209 -11.97 -1.34 -4.90
C SER A 209 -11.86 -0.86 -6.36
N LEU A 210 -10.77 -0.16 -6.70
CA LEU A 210 -10.51 0.44 -8.01
C LEU A 210 -9.88 -0.52 -9.03
N LYS A 211 -9.71 -1.80 -8.71
CA LYS A 211 -9.06 -2.82 -9.56
C LYS A 211 -9.58 -2.94 -11.00
N ARG A 212 -10.76 -2.41 -11.30
CA ARG A 212 -11.40 -2.45 -12.63
C ARG A 212 -11.08 -1.21 -13.48
N THR A 213 -10.59 -0.14 -12.88
CA THR A 213 -10.41 1.17 -13.54
C THR A 213 -8.97 1.69 -13.43
N LEU A 214 -8.28 1.42 -12.32
CA LEU A 214 -6.96 1.96 -12.04
C LEU A 214 -5.89 1.31 -12.93
N THR A 215 -5.14 2.14 -13.65
CA THR A 215 -4.07 1.72 -14.57
C THR A 215 -2.70 2.30 -14.21
N LYS A 216 -2.64 3.44 -13.51
CA LYS A 216 -1.39 4.03 -13.03
C LYS A 216 -1.50 4.43 -11.56
N LEU A 217 -0.55 3.98 -10.75
CA LEU A 217 -0.51 4.24 -9.32
C LEU A 217 0.88 4.75 -8.92
N PHE A 218 0.93 5.91 -8.28
CA PHE A 218 2.15 6.51 -7.77
C PHE A 218 2.08 6.57 -6.24
N LEU A 219 3.00 5.86 -5.57
CA LEU A 219 3.08 5.71 -4.12
C LEU A 219 4.39 6.30 -3.56
N THR A 220 5.09 7.14 -4.32
CA THR A 220 6.45 7.61 -4.03
C THR A 220 6.59 8.21 -2.63
N ALA A 221 7.67 7.90 -1.93
CA ALA A 221 8.02 8.46 -0.62
C ALA A 221 6.97 8.25 0.50
N ASN A 222 6.24 7.13 0.45
CA ASN A 222 5.42 6.65 1.57
C ASN A 222 6.10 5.46 2.25
N TYR A 223 6.99 5.75 3.21
CA TYR A 223 7.83 4.74 3.86
C TYR A 223 7.03 3.64 4.60
N ASP A 224 5.85 3.98 5.12
CA ASP A 224 4.98 3.04 5.86
C ASP A 224 4.21 2.04 4.94
N ILE A 225 4.35 2.17 3.61
CA ILE A 225 3.95 1.14 2.65
C ILE A 225 5.07 0.10 2.57
N THR A 226 4.79 -1.11 3.05
CA THR A 226 5.78 -2.21 3.14
C THR A 226 5.37 -3.41 2.28
N ASN A 227 6.11 -4.52 2.39
CA ASN A 227 5.78 -5.80 1.78
C ASN A 227 4.35 -6.32 2.06
N ASP A 228 3.67 -5.79 3.08
CA ASP A 228 2.29 -6.15 3.43
C ASP A 228 1.24 -5.47 2.54
N ALA A 229 1.59 -4.39 1.81
CA ALA A 229 0.76 -3.81 0.76
C ALA A 229 0.79 -4.62 -0.55
N VAL A 230 1.81 -5.46 -0.78
CA VAL A 230 1.98 -6.20 -2.04
C VAL A 230 0.74 -7.01 -2.45
N PRO A 231 0.08 -7.78 -1.57
CA PRO A 231 -1.16 -8.49 -1.93
C PRO A 231 -2.28 -7.57 -2.42
N ALA A 232 -2.39 -6.35 -1.90
CA ALA A 232 -3.38 -5.37 -2.38
C ALA A 232 -3.04 -4.86 -3.78
N ILE A 233 -1.75 -4.58 -4.04
CA ILE A 233 -1.24 -4.18 -5.35
C ILE A 233 -1.52 -5.27 -6.40
N LEU A 234 -1.30 -6.55 -6.07
CA LEU A 234 -1.59 -7.68 -6.97
C LEU A 234 -3.08 -7.82 -7.34
N PHE A 235 -4.02 -7.30 -6.53
CA PHE A 235 -5.42 -7.28 -6.93
C PHE A 235 -5.77 -6.20 -7.96
N LEU A 236 -4.86 -5.25 -8.25
CA LEU A 236 -5.05 -4.17 -9.23
C LEU A 236 -4.71 -4.67 -10.65
N ILE A 237 -5.45 -5.67 -11.12
CA ILE A 237 -5.20 -6.43 -12.37
C ILE A 237 -5.14 -5.61 -13.68
N ASN A 238 -5.46 -4.31 -13.65
CA ASN A 238 -5.37 -3.42 -14.81
C ASN A 238 -4.17 -2.45 -14.73
N LEU A 239 -3.31 -2.59 -13.70
CA LEU A 239 -2.21 -1.67 -13.44
C LEU A 239 -1.07 -1.87 -14.45
N SER A 240 -0.84 -0.87 -15.30
CA SER A 240 0.23 -0.85 -16.30
C SER A 240 1.45 -0.03 -15.86
N PHE A 241 1.32 0.78 -14.81
CA PHE A 241 2.43 1.55 -14.22
C PHE A 241 2.31 1.63 -12.70
N LEU A 242 3.40 1.33 -11.99
CA LEU A 242 3.51 1.40 -10.54
C LEU A 242 4.80 2.12 -10.11
N SER A 243 4.70 3.25 -9.42
CA SER A 243 5.84 3.84 -8.72
C SER A 243 5.79 3.51 -7.24
N ILE A 244 6.81 2.79 -6.75
CA ILE A 244 7.02 2.46 -5.33
C ILE A 244 8.37 3.00 -4.82
N LEU A 245 8.95 4.00 -5.51
CA LEU A 245 10.13 4.75 -5.06
C LEU A 245 10.00 5.20 -3.60
N ASP A 246 11.06 5.05 -2.83
CA ASP A 246 11.14 5.45 -1.40
C ASP A 246 10.00 4.95 -0.49
N THR A 247 9.43 3.79 -0.83
CA THR A 247 8.57 3.00 0.07
C THR A 247 9.37 2.00 0.90
N GLY A 248 8.75 1.42 1.92
CA GLY A 248 9.29 0.31 2.72
C GLY A 248 9.13 -1.09 2.10
N ILE A 249 8.77 -1.17 0.81
CA ILE A 249 8.80 -2.44 0.05
C ILE A 249 10.28 -2.81 -0.17
N ASP A 250 10.65 -4.07 0.05
CA ASP A 250 12.02 -4.55 -0.16
C ASP A 250 12.08 -5.64 -1.24
N MET A 251 13.26 -6.23 -1.44
CA MET A 251 13.46 -7.31 -2.40
C MET A 251 12.60 -8.57 -2.13
N ILE A 252 12.02 -8.77 -0.95
CA ILE A 252 11.04 -9.84 -0.70
C ILE A 252 9.69 -9.47 -1.33
N GLY A 253 9.25 -8.22 -1.19
CA GLY A 253 8.05 -7.71 -1.86
C GLY A 253 8.22 -7.67 -3.38
N LEU A 254 9.35 -7.16 -3.86
CA LEU A 254 9.64 -7.06 -5.29
C LEU A 254 9.68 -8.43 -5.99
N ARG A 255 10.27 -9.45 -5.34
CA ARG A 255 10.24 -10.85 -5.82
C ARG A 255 8.83 -11.44 -5.87
N ARG A 256 7.91 -11.03 -4.97
CA ARG A 256 6.50 -11.45 -5.01
C ARG A 256 5.75 -10.80 -6.18
N LEU A 257 6.02 -9.51 -6.43
CA LEU A 257 5.48 -8.78 -7.59
C LEU A 257 5.93 -9.45 -8.89
N ALA A 258 7.25 -9.57 -9.11
CA ALA A 258 7.83 -10.17 -10.30
C ALA A 258 7.37 -11.62 -10.54
N LYS A 259 7.26 -12.43 -9.48
CA LYS A 259 6.73 -13.80 -9.58
C LYS A 259 5.26 -13.83 -10.03
N HIS A 260 4.41 -12.94 -9.52
CA HIS A 260 3.01 -12.91 -9.95
C HIS A 260 2.86 -12.41 -11.39
N MET A 261 3.69 -11.47 -11.81
CA MET A 261 3.72 -10.98 -13.18
C MET A 261 4.13 -12.06 -14.19
N ASP A 262 5.16 -12.86 -13.85
CA ASP A 262 5.58 -14.05 -14.60
C ASP A 262 4.50 -15.16 -14.63
N GLU A 263 3.77 -15.37 -13.53
CA GLU A 263 2.72 -16.39 -13.44
C GLU A 263 1.43 -16.02 -14.21
N GLU A 264 1.10 -14.74 -14.34
CA GLU A 264 -0.15 -14.25 -14.97
C GLU A 264 0.04 -13.54 -16.33
N ASP A 265 1.26 -13.53 -16.90
CA ASP A 265 1.61 -12.83 -18.16
C ASP A 265 1.28 -11.31 -18.09
N HIS A 266 1.50 -10.71 -16.92
CA HIS A 266 1.09 -9.33 -16.61
C HIS A 266 2.23 -8.34 -16.83
N VAL A 267 2.15 -7.55 -17.91
CA VAL A 267 3.12 -6.49 -18.22
C VAL A 267 2.78 -5.20 -17.48
N MET A 268 3.71 -4.73 -16.63
CA MET A 268 3.59 -3.49 -15.86
C MET A 268 4.96 -2.81 -15.71
N ASP A 269 5.04 -1.54 -16.10
CA ASP A 269 6.21 -0.69 -15.82
C ASP A 269 6.30 -0.41 -14.30
N ILE A 270 7.49 -0.56 -13.71
CA ILE A 270 7.68 -0.38 -12.27
C ILE A 270 8.91 0.46 -11.92
N GLU A 271 8.73 1.50 -11.09
CA GLU A 271 9.83 2.25 -10.47
C GLU A 271 10.05 1.72 -9.05
N ILE A 272 11.23 1.15 -8.79
CA ILE A 272 11.55 0.41 -7.56
C ILE A 272 12.28 1.29 -6.52
N PRO A 273 12.23 0.96 -5.21
CA PRO A 273 12.99 1.68 -4.19
C PRO A 273 14.50 1.63 -4.44
N PHE A 274 15.21 2.70 -4.09
CA PHE A 274 16.68 2.79 -4.21
C PHE A 274 17.43 1.64 -3.54
N THR A 275 16.90 1.11 -2.43
CA THR A 275 17.47 -0.08 -1.74
C THR A 275 17.37 -1.37 -2.56
N CYS A 276 16.36 -1.49 -3.41
CA CYS A 276 16.18 -2.60 -4.34
C CYS A 276 17.03 -2.38 -5.60
N GLU A 277 17.10 -1.16 -6.13
CA GLU A 277 18.01 -0.80 -7.24
C GLU A 277 19.47 -1.12 -6.87
N ALA A 278 19.95 -0.66 -5.71
CA ALA A 278 21.29 -0.95 -5.22
C ALA A 278 21.56 -2.45 -4.98
N TYR A 279 20.53 -3.26 -4.72
CA TYR A 279 20.65 -4.72 -4.66
C TYR A 279 20.79 -5.33 -6.07
N VAL A 280 19.93 -4.89 -7.00
CA VAL A 280 19.90 -5.35 -8.40
C VAL A 280 21.21 -5.04 -9.12
N ASP A 281 21.75 -3.83 -8.98
CA ASP A 281 23.06 -3.43 -9.54
C ASP A 281 24.20 -4.35 -9.08
N ASN A 282 24.10 -4.84 -7.83
CA ASN A 282 25.11 -5.68 -7.19
C ASN A 282 24.78 -7.18 -7.24
N VAL A 283 23.77 -7.60 -8.00
CA VAL A 283 23.31 -9.01 -8.09
C VAL A 283 24.43 -9.99 -8.47
N THR A 284 25.38 -9.55 -9.30
CA THR A 284 26.59 -10.30 -9.69
C THR A 284 27.51 -10.66 -8.52
N SER A 285 27.45 -9.90 -7.43
CA SER A 285 28.24 -10.12 -6.20
C SER A 285 27.53 -11.01 -5.18
N HIS A 286 26.22 -11.28 -5.34
CA HIS A 286 25.45 -12.05 -4.37
C HIS A 286 25.58 -13.56 -4.55
N TYR A 287 25.75 -14.03 -5.78
CA TYR A 287 25.95 -15.44 -6.15
C TYR A 287 26.36 -15.56 -7.63
N LEU A 288 26.84 -16.75 -8.03
CA LEU A 288 27.02 -17.10 -9.45
C LEU A 288 25.68 -17.05 -10.23
N ILE A 289 25.52 -16.04 -11.10
CA ILE A 289 24.29 -15.84 -11.90
C ILE A 289 24.08 -16.96 -12.93
N ASN A 290 25.13 -17.43 -13.61
CA ASN A 290 25.00 -18.43 -14.68
C ASN A 290 25.79 -19.72 -14.38
N PRO A 291 25.28 -20.61 -13.50
CA PRO A 291 25.90 -21.91 -13.24
C PRO A 291 25.90 -22.80 -14.50
N LEU A 292 27.08 -23.29 -14.88
CA LEU A 292 27.26 -24.26 -15.96
C LEU A 292 27.31 -25.70 -15.41
N PRO A 293 26.88 -26.72 -16.17
CA PRO A 293 27.00 -28.12 -15.76
C PRO A 293 28.46 -28.46 -15.34
N PRO A 294 28.68 -29.20 -14.24
CA PRO A 294 27.72 -30.00 -13.47
C PRO A 294 27.08 -29.26 -12.28
N LEU A 295 27.08 -27.92 -12.26
CA LEU A 295 26.33 -27.14 -11.28
C LEU A 295 24.82 -27.20 -11.56
N ILE A 296 24.00 -27.00 -10.54
CA ILE A 296 22.54 -27.02 -10.63
C ILE A 296 21.94 -25.62 -10.51
N THR A 297 20.79 -25.40 -11.14
CA THR A 297 20.03 -24.14 -11.11
C THR A 297 18.65 -24.29 -10.46
N ASN A 298 18.13 -25.51 -10.34
CA ASN A 298 16.81 -25.81 -9.80
C ASN A 298 16.92 -26.20 -8.30
N PRO A 299 16.25 -25.48 -7.37
CA PRO A 299 16.28 -25.78 -5.93
C PRO A 299 15.75 -27.16 -5.55
N HIS A 300 14.76 -27.68 -6.29
CA HIS A 300 14.04 -28.90 -5.94
C HIS A 300 14.92 -30.16 -6.06
N ILE A 301 15.99 -30.12 -6.86
CA ILE A 301 16.92 -31.26 -7.00
C ILE A 301 18.06 -31.28 -5.97
N CYS A 302 18.20 -30.25 -5.12
CA CYS A 302 19.17 -30.21 -4.02
C CYS A 302 19.05 -31.44 -3.09
N GLY A 303 17.83 -31.92 -2.85
CA GLY A 303 17.55 -33.09 -2.01
C GLY A 303 18.17 -34.39 -2.52
N HIS A 304 18.39 -34.51 -3.82
CA HIS A 304 19.00 -35.68 -4.46
C HIS A 304 20.53 -35.61 -4.54
N LEU A 305 21.13 -34.47 -4.17
CA LEU A 305 22.59 -34.30 -4.24
C LEU A 305 23.33 -35.01 -3.10
N LEU A 306 24.49 -35.56 -3.47
CA LEU A 306 25.53 -36.01 -2.54
C LEU A 306 26.23 -34.80 -1.91
N SER A 307 26.76 -34.95 -0.69
CA SER A 307 27.43 -33.87 0.04
C SER A 307 28.59 -33.21 -0.73
N ALA A 308 29.31 -33.98 -1.55
CA ALA A 308 30.37 -33.45 -2.42
C ALA A 308 29.83 -32.56 -3.56
N ALA A 309 28.63 -32.84 -4.07
CA ALA A 309 27.98 -32.01 -5.08
C ALA A 309 27.36 -30.74 -4.46
N LEU A 310 26.76 -30.85 -3.27
CA LEU A 310 26.31 -29.68 -2.49
C LEU A 310 27.48 -28.72 -2.23
N LYS A 311 28.59 -29.24 -1.70
CA LYS A 311 29.81 -28.46 -1.43
C LYS A 311 30.34 -27.77 -2.70
N ARG A 312 30.44 -28.48 -3.82
CA ARG A 312 30.90 -27.91 -5.10
C ARG A 312 30.01 -26.75 -5.59
N ASN A 313 28.69 -26.87 -5.44
CA ASN A 313 27.78 -25.78 -5.81
C ASN A 313 27.95 -24.58 -4.87
N LEU A 314 28.02 -24.80 -3.56
CA LEU A 314 28.29 -23.73 -2.59
C LEU A 314 29.64 -23.05 -2.83
N GLU A 315 30.70 -23.80 -3.16
CA GLU A 315 32.01 -23.25 -3.55
C GLU A 315 31.93 -22.39 -4.82
N ALA A 316 31.13 -22.79 -5.81
CA ALA A 316 30.92 -22.01 -7.03
C ALA A 316 30.17 -20.69 -6.78
N HIS A 317 29.18 -20.65 -5.89
CA HIS A 317 28.53 -19.39 -5.49
C HIS A 317 29.42 -18.55 -4.56
N ALA A 318 30.19 -19.19 -3.67
CA ALA A 318 31.10 -18.52 -2.72
C ALA A 318 32.29 -17.82 -3.40
N ALA A 319 32.64 -18.22 -4.63
CA ALA A 319 33.60 -17.51 -5.47
C ALA A 319 33.16 -16.08 -5.84
N TYR A 320 31.85 -15.81 -5.84
CA TYR A 320 31.26 -14.49 -6.07
C TYR A 320 30.92 -13.79 -4.75
N ASN A 321 30.42 -14.55 -3.77
CA ASN A 321 30.05 -14.06 -2.45
C ASN A 321 30.81 -14.82 -1.34
N PRO A 322 31.96 -14.31 -0.87
CA PRO A 322 32.78 -14.97 0.17
C PRO A 322 32.10 -15.19 1.52
N SER A 323 30.92 -14.58 1.78
CA SER A 323 30.14 -14.86 2.99
C SER A 323 29.40 -16.21 2.97
N ILE A 324 29.27 -16.84 1.79
CA ILE A 324 28.63 -18.15 1.64
C ILE A 324 29.51 -19.23 2.25
N VAL A 325 29.08 -19.77 3.39
CA VAL A 325 29.75 -20.90 4.05
C VAL A 325 29.61 -22.16 3.18
N THR A 326 30.73 -22.76 2.78
CA THR A 326 30.77 -23.94 1.91
C THR A 326 30.83 -25.28 2.67
N SER A 327 31.06 -25.23 3.98
CA SER A 327 31.09 -26.37 4.89
C SER A 327 29.80 -26.50 5.72
N GLY A 328 29.68 -27.59 6.47
CA GLY A 328 28.56 -27.87 7.35
C GLY A 328 28.13 -29.33 7.30
N THR A 329 27.05 -29.66 8.00
CA THR A 329 26.36 -30.94 7.82
C THR A 329 25.63 -31.00 6.47
N ARG A 330 25.24 -32.19 6.00
CA ARG A 330 24.49 -32.33 4.74
C ARG A 330 23.17 -31.51 4.73
N PRO A 331 22.34 -31.52 5.79
CA PRO A 331 21.14 -30.68 5.85
C PRO A 331 21.43 -29.18 5.73
N GLU A 332 22.42 -28.66 6.47
CA GLU A 332 22.81 -27.24 6.41
C GLU A 332 23.26 -26.81 5.00
N MET A 333 24.06 -27.64 4.32
CA MET A 333 24.51 -27.35 2.96
C MET A 333 23.37 -27.43 1.94
N LEU A 334 22.40 -28.33 2.16
CA LEU A 334 21.20 -28.47 1.33
C LEU A 334 20.31 -27.22 1.46
N GLU A 335 19.94 -26.86 2.69
CA GLU A 335 19.10 -25.69 2.99
C GLU A 335 19.71 -24.41 2.41
N ARG A 336 21.03 -24.22 2.63
CA ARG A 336 21.77 -23.06 2.11
C ARG A 336 21.77 -23.00 0.59
N LEU A 337 22.01 -24.13 -0.08
CA LEU A 337 22.02 -24.17 -1.55
C LEU A 337 20.62 -23.96 -2.13
N SER A 338 19.59 -24.63 -1.59
CA SER A 338 18.20 -24.40 -2.01
C SER A 338 17.81 -22.93 -1.88
N LYS A 339 18.10 -22.30 -0.73
CA LYS A 339 17.82 -20.87 -0.52
C LYS A 339 18.55 -19.95 -1.50
N ILE A 340 19.82 -20.22 -1.83
CA ILE A 340 20.58 -19.45 -2.83
C ILE A 340 19.93 -19.60 -4.22
N LEU A 341 19.53 -20.82 -4.60
CA LEU A 341 18.92 -21.07 -5.90
C LEU A 341 17.50 -20.50 -6.01
N GLU A 342 16.71 -20.53 -4.93
CA GLU A 342 15.37 -19.92 -4.86
C GLU A 342 15.46 -18.40 -4.98
N ILE A 343 16.35 -17.77 -4.22
CA ILE A 343 16.62 -16.32 -4.30
C ILE A 343 17.05 -15.96 -5.72
N ARG A 344 18.04 -16.68 -6.29
CA ARG A 344 18.50 -16.47 -7.67
C ARG A 344 17.38 -16.60 -8.70
N GLN A 345 16.48 -17.59 -8.56
CA GLN A 345 15.37 -17.75 -9.50
C GLN A 345 14.43 -16.54 -9.45
N LEU A 346 14.06 -16.08 -8.25
CA LEU A 346 13.18 -14.93 -8.07
C LEU A 346 13.85 -13.61 -8.51
N ASP A 347 15.15 -13.45 -8.27
CA ASP A 347 15.92 -12.28 -8.72
C ASP A 347 16.03 -12.19 -10.24
N LEU A 348 16.07 -13.33 -10.94
CA LEU A 348 16.02 -13.35 -12.41
C LEU A 348 14.66 -12.90 -12.95
N LEU A 349 13.56 -13.19 -12.24
CA LEU A 349 12.23 -12.64 -12.58
C LEU A 349 12.19 -11.13 -12.36
N VAL A 350 12.78 -10.63 -11.26
CA VAL A 350 12.91 -9.18 -11.01
C VAL A 350 13.72 -8.50 -12.11
N LEU A 351 14.82 -9.10 -12.57
CA LEU A 351 15.60 -8.58 -13.70
C LEU A 351 14.78 -8.57 -15.01
N GLY A 352 14.08 -9.64 -15.35
CA GLY A 352 13.23 -9.70 -16.55
C GLY A 352 12.12 -8.64 -16.54
N MET A 353 11.47 -8.45 -15.39
CA MET A 353 10.47 -7.40 -15.14
C MET A 353 11.04 -5.98 -15.34
N LEU A 354 12.28 -5.71 -14.92
CA LEU A 354 12.92 -4.40 -15.07
C LEU A 354 13.46 -4.15 -16.49
N GLU A 355 13.82 -5.21 -17.23
CA GLU A 355 14.27 -5.11 -18.63
C GLU A 355 13.11 -5.01 -19.64
N GLY A 356 11.86 -5.18 -19.21
CA GLY A 356 10.69 -5.26 -20.08
C GLY A 356 10.60 -6.57 -20.87
N ASN A 357 11.21 -7.64 -20.35
CA ASN A 357 11.31 -8.98 -20.94
C ASN A 357 10.37 -10.00 -20.23
N CYS A 358 9.16 -9.56 -19.86
CA CYS A 358 8.06 -10.47 -19.47
C CYS A 358 7.37 -10.97 -20.74
#